data_AF-A0A2N3DDI5-F1
#
_entry.id   AF-A0A2N3DDI5-F1
#
_cell.length_a   1.000
_cell.length_b   1.000
_cell.length_c   1.000
_cell.angle_alpha   90.00
_cell.angle_beta   90.00
_cell.angle_gamma   90.00
#
_symmetry.space_group_name_H-M   'P 1'
#
loop_
_entity.id
_entity.type
_entity.pdbx_description
1 polymer ?
#
loop_
_entity_poly.entity_id
_entity_poly.type
_entity_poly.pdbx_seq_one_letter_code
_entity_poly.pdbx_strand_id
1 'polypeptide(L)'
;MLTTDVETTIRRIIVAVSMGDYRSAFAEVGQSRCSAEDLSRAISDYGRAFSAPPFDDWDVVAVGNEVGREWSVRAPLWSQSEGGRSDLELRLTVVEVDGATSIELDDILVA
;
A
#
# COMPACT_ATOMS: atom_id res chain seq x y z
N MET A 1 -9.56 -13.45 4.40
CA MET A 1 -8.63 -12.85 5.36
C MET A 1 -7.23 -13.06 4.80
N LEU A 2 -6.38 -12.05 4.88
CA LEU A 2 -4.99 -12.14 4.41
C LEU A 2 -4.20 -13.06 5.33
N THR A 3 -3.10 -13.63 4.83
CA THR A 3 -2.15 -14.36 5.66
C THR A 3 -1.23 -13.38 6.40
N THR A 4 -0.65 -13.82 7.52
CA THR A 4 0.27 -13.00 8.31
C THR A 4 1.50 -12.54 7.53
N ASP A 5 2.00 -13.36 6.60
CA ASP A 5 3.11 -12.99 5.73
C ASP A 5 2.73 -11.85 4.78
N VAL A 6 1.53 -11.90 4.21
CA VAL A 6 0.99 -10.83 3.35
C VAL A 6 0.81 -9.54 4.13
N GLU A 7 0.22 -9.60 5.32
CA GLU A 7 0.06 -8.42 6.18
C GLU A 7 1.42 -7.81 6.56
N THR A 8 2.42 -8.65 6.81
CA THR A 8 3.79 -8.19 7.09
C THR A 8 4.40 -7.47 5.88
N THR A 9 4.21 -8.01 4.68
CA THR A 9 4.69 -7.37 3.43
C THR A 9 3.97 -6.05 3.15
N ILE A 10 2.64 -5.99 3.33
CA ILE A 10 1.86 -4.74 3.23
C ILE A 10 2.41 -3.69 4.20
N ARG A 11 2.68 -4.06 5.45
CA ARG A 11 3.27 -3.16 6.44
C ARG A 11 4.63 -2.62 5.98
N ARG A 12 5.51 -3.47 5.43
CA ARG A 12 6.83 -3.04 4.91
C ARG A 12 6.68 -2.05 3.76
N ILE A 13 5.75 -2.30 2.84
CA ILE A 13 5.43 -1.38 1.73
C ILE A 13 4.99 -0.01 2.27
N ILE A 14 4.01 0.02 3.19
CA ILE A 14 3.49 1.27 3.76
C ILE A 14 4.59 2.05 4.48
N VAL A 15 5.41 1.39 5.30
CA VAL A 15 6.53 2.02 5.99
C VAL A 15 7.54 2.61 4.99
N ALA A 16 7.89 1.86 3.94
CA ALA A 16 8.82 2.31 2.93
C ALA A 16 8.29 3.54 2.16
N VAL A 17 7.01 3.51 1.75
CA VAL A 17 6.35 4.65 1.10
C VAL A 17 6.30 5.88 2.02
N SER A 18 5.90 5.71 3.28
CA SER A 18 5.85 6.80 4.27
C SER A 18 7.22 7.44 4.54
N MET A 19 8.31 6.70 4.36
CA MET A 19 9.68 7.19 4.54
C MET A 19 10.30 7.72 3.24
N GLY A 20 9.58 7.67 2.12
CA GLY A 20 10.10 8.03 0.80
C GLY A 20 11.08 7.01 0.20
N ASP A 21 11.18 5.81 0.78
CA ASP A 21 11.97 4.70 0.26
C ASP A 21 11.16 3.88 -0.75
N TYR A 22 10.81 4.52 -1.87
CA TYR A 22 10.03 3.87 -2.91
C TYR A 22 10.76 2.65 -3.48
N ARG A 23 12.09 2.68 -3.56
CA ARG A 23 12.86 1.53 -4.04
C ARG A 23 12.58 0.27 -3.21
N SER A 24 12.57 0.37 -1.89
CA SER A 24 12.24 -0.76 -1.03
C SER A 24 10.77 -1.17 -1.16
N ALA A 25 9.84 -0.21 -1.31
CA ALA A 25 8.43 -0.54 -1.56
C ALA A 25 8.26 -1.35 -2.85
N PHE A 26 8.92 -0.96 -3.94
CA PHE A 26 8.86 -1.66 -5.23
C PHE A 26 9.57 -3.02 -5.22
N ALA A 27 10.47 -3.28 -4.26
CA ALA A 27 11.12 -4.59 -4.12
C ALA A 27 10.20 -5.65 -3.49
N GLU A 28 9.14 -5.22 -2.81
CA GLU A 28 8.18 -6.09 -2.11
C GLU A 28 6.96 -6.45 -2.98
N VAL A 29 6.75 -5.73 -4.09
CA VAL A 29 5.59 -5.92 -4.97
C VAL A 29 5.98 -6.80 -6.16
N GLY A 30 5.07 -7.67 -6.57
CA GLY A 30 5.24 -8.48 -7.78
C GLY A 30 4.97 -7.67 -9.05
N GLN A 31 4.06 -6.69 -8.95
CA GLN A 31 3.64 -5.82 -10.06
C GLN A 31 3.32 -4.42 -9.52
N SER A 32 3.33 -3.42 -10.41
CA SER A 32 2.89 -2.06 -10.07
C SER A 32 2.28 -1.38 -11.28
N ARG A 33 1.22 -0.61 -11.06
CA ARG A 33 0.58 0.23 -12.09
C ARG A 33 1.09 1.66 -12.10
N CYS A 34 1.77 2.08 -11.04
CA CYS A 34 2.45 3.36 -10.97
C CYS A 34 3.96 3.19 -10.80
N SER A 35 4.72 4.24 -11.09
CA SER A 35 6.17 4.29 -10.93
C SER A 35 6.58 4.89 -9.58
N ALA A 36 7.86 4.74 -9.22
CA ALA A 36 8.41 5.42 -8.04
C ALA A 36 8.34 6.95 -8.19
N GLU A 37 8.48 7.45 -9.41
CA GLU A 37 8.31 8.86 -9.74
C GLU A 37 6.87 9.34 -9.52
N ASP A 38 5.88 8.52 -9.85
CA ASP A 38 4.46 8.83 -9.62
C ASP A 38 4.15 8.91 -8.12
N LEU A 39 4.61 7.94 -7.33
CA LEU A 39 4.47 7.96 -5.86
C LEU A 39 5.15 9.20 -5.25
N SER A 40 6.39 9.46 -5.68
CA SER A 40 7.16 10.61 -5.22
C SER A 40 6.46 11.93 -5.54
N ARG A 41 5.93 12.05 -6.76
CA ARG A 41 5.17 13.24 -7.17
C ARG A 41 3.89 13.38 -6.33
N ALA A 42 3.09 12.33 -6.17
CA ALA A 42 1.85 12.41 -5.42
C ALA A 42 2.07 12.82 -3.95
N ILE A 43 3.08 12.25 -3.28
CA ILE A 43 3.46 12.63 -1.91
C ILE A 43 3.98 14.06 -1.84
N SER A 44 4.80 14.47 -2.82
CA SER A 44 5.34 15.84 -2.89
C SER A 44 4.25 16.87 -3.14
N ASP A 45 3.32 16.58 -4.05
CA ASP A 45 2.18 17.45 -4.40
C ASP A 45 1.20 17.58 -3.23
N TYR A 46 1.05 16.51 -2.44
CA TYR A 46 0.29 16.56 -1.19
C TYR A 46 0.93 17.52 -0.15
N GLY A 47 2.26 17.67 -0.18
CA GLY A 47 2.95 18.73 0.55
C GLY A 47 3.00 18.53 2.08
N ARG A 48 2.96 17.28 2.55
CA ARG A 48 3.07 16.90 3.97
C ARG A 48 4.22 15.94 4.21
N ALA A 49 4.71 15.93 5.46
CA ALA A 49 5.69 14.95 5.91
C ALA A 49 4.98 13.73 6.49
N PHE A 50 5.33 12.55 6.00
CA PHE A 50 4.72 11.29 6.43
C PHE A 50 5.61 10.55 7.44
N SER A 51 5.01 9.62 8.19
CA SER A 51 5.67 8.73 9.13
C SER A 51 5.11 7.32 9.02
N ALA A 52 5.84 6.35 9.58
CA ALA A 52 5.32 5.01 9.74
C ALA A 52 4.00 5.04 10.54
N PRO A 53 3.00 4.24 10.14
CA PRO A 53 1.79 4.09 10.92
C PRO A 53 2.12 3.47 12.30
N PRO A 54 1.48 3.91 13.39
CA PRO A 54 1.72 3.38 14.73
C PRO A 54 1.12 1.98 14.95
N PHE A 55 0.17 1.59 14.10
CA PHE A 55 -0.49 0.28 14.08
C PHE A 55 -1.04 0.01 12.69
N ASP A 56 -1.44 -1.23 12.43
CA ASP A 56 -2.08 -1.59 11.18
C ASP A 56 -3.48 -0.98 11.11
N ASP A 57 -3.67 -0.02 10.22
CA ASP A 57 -4.98 0.55 9.91
C ASP A 57 -5.10 0.65 8.39
N TRP A 58 -5.64 -0.43 7.82
CA TRP A 58 -5.99 -0.57 6.42
C TRP A 58 -7.29 -1.38 6.30
N ASP A 59 -8.07 -1.06 5.27
CA ASP A 59 -9.28 -1.80 4.94
C ASP A 59 -8.97 -2.88 3.90
N VAL A 60 -9.58 -4.06 4.05
CA VAL A 60 -9.38 -5.21 3.18
C VAL A 60 -10.71 -5.73 2.70
N VAL A 61 -10.95 -5.62 1.40
CA VAL A 61 -12.19 -6.05 0.76
C VAL A 61 -11.89 -7.21 -0.17
N ALA A 62 -12.54 -8.35 0.05
CA ALA A 62 -12.48 -9.46 -0.90
C ALA A 62 -13.17 -9.06 -2.21
N VAL A 63 -12.46 -9.22 -3.32
CA VAL A 63 -12.97 -8.98 -4.67
C VAL A 63 -13.28 -10.35 -5.29
N GLY A 64 -14.46 -10.49 -5.89
CA GLY A 64 -14.83 -11.73 -6.56
C GLY A 64 -13.95 -11.95 -7.79
N ASN A 65 -13.27 -13.10 -7.85
CA ASN A 65 -12.45 -13.52 -8.99
C ASN A 65 -12.76 -15.00 -9.30
N GLU A 66 -12.85 -15.35 -10.59
CA GLU A 66 -13.16 -16.70 -11.07
C GLU A 66 -11.95 -17.65 -11.00
N VAL A 67 -10.73 -17.10 -11.00
CA VAL A 67 -9.45 -17.84 -11.14
C VAL A 67 -8.77 -18.07 -9.79
N GLY A 68 -9.04 -17.24 -8.78
CA GLY A 68 -8.37 -17.29 -7.49
C GLY A 68 -9.02 -16.41 -6.45
N ARG A 69 -8.27 -16.10 -5.39
CA ARG A 69 -8.72 -15.15 -4.35
C ARG A 69 -8.04 -13.81 -4.57
N GLU A 70 -8.83 -12.76 -4.47
CA GLU A 70 -8.38 -11.39 -4.68
C GLU A 70 -8.88 -10.50 -3.55
N TRP A 71 -8.02 -9.57 -3.12
CA TRP A 71 -8.38 -8.57 -2.13
C TRP A 71 -7.89 -7.20 -2.58
N SER A 72 -8.76 -6.20 -2.46
CA SER A 72 -8.40 -4.79 -2.53
C SER A 72 -8.02 -4.32 -1.12
N VAL A 73 -6.83 -3.75 -0.99
CA VAL A 73 -6.31 -3.20 0.25
C VAL A 73 -6.18 -1.68 0.13
N ARG A 74 -6.61 -1.01 1.19
CA ARG A 74 -6.80 0.43 1.28
C ARG A 74 -6.06 0.94 2.50
N ALA A 75 -4.87 1.47 2.31
CA ALA A 75 -3.96 1.79 3.40
C ALA A 75 -3.68 3.30 3.46
N PRO A 76 -4.33 4.03 4.39
CA PRO A 76 -4.01 5.42 4.65
C PRO A 76 -2.54 5.63 5.00
N LEU A 77 -2.02 6.83 4.75
CA LEU A 77 -0.70 7.23 5.23
C LEU A 77 -0.81 8.11 6.48
N TRP A 78 0.20 8.06 7.34
CA TRP A 78 0.25 8.86 8.58
C TRP A 78 1.07 10.11 8.34
N SER A 79 0.46 11.26 8.59
CA SER A 79 1.05 12.58 8.44
C SER A 79 1.54 13.08 9.79
N GLN A 80 2.82 13.43 9.86
CA GLN A 80 3.41 14.10 11.02
C GLN A 80 2.84 15.51 11.18
N SER A 81 2.56 16.17 10.06
CA SER A 81 2.04 17.53 10.02
C SER A 81 0.61 17.61 10.57
N GLU A 82 -0.19 16.57 10.36
CA GLU A 82 -1.58 16.50 10.83
C GLU A 82 -1.71 15.76 12.17
N GLY A 83 -0.66 15.06 12.59
CA GLY A 83 -0.62 14.33 13.85
C GLY A 83 -1.40 13.00 13.82
N GLY A 84 -1.61 12.41 12.64
CA GLY A 84 -2.43 11.20 12.52
C GLY A 84 -2.63 10.72 11.08
N ARG A 85 -3.70 9.97 10.86
CA ARG A 85 -4.14 9.46 9.56
C ARG A 85 -4.44 10.64 8.61
N SER A 86 -3.84 10.61 7.43
CA SER A 86 -4.14 11.54 6.33
C SER A 86 -5.26 11.00 5.43
N ASP A 87 -5.75 11.84 4.53
CA ASP A 87 -6.63 11.45 3.43
C ASP A 87 -5.86 10.84 2.23
N LEU A 88 -4.52 10.79 2.28
CA LEU A 88 -3.72 10.11 1.26
C LEU A 88 -3.69 8.60 1.54
N GLU A 89 -4.09 7.80 0.55
CA GLU A 89 -4.24 6.35 0.67
C GLU A 89 -3.46 5.60 -0.41
N LEU A 90 -2.69 4.60 0.01
CA LEU A 90 -2.06 3.63 -0.86
C LEU A 90 -3.06 2.51 -1.20
N ARG A 91 -3.20 2.22 -2.49
CA ARG A 91 -4.06 1.16 -3.03
C ARG A 91 -3.20 -0.03 -3.44
N LEU A 92 -3.54 -1.21 -2.93
CA LEU A 92 -2.89 -2.46 -3.30
C LEU A 92 -3.93 -3.50 -3.69
N THR A 93 -3.54 -4.40 -4.59
CA THR A 93 -4.29 -5.61 -4.91
C THR A 93 -3.47 -6.82 -4.51
N VAL A 94 -4.07 -7.72 -3.73
CA VAL A 94 -3.46 -9.00 -3.36
C VAL A 94 -4.16 -10.09 -4.15
N VAL A 95 -3.38 -10.88 -4.89
CA VAL A 95 -3.88 -12.01 -5.67
C VAL A 95 -3.25 -13.29 -5.16
N GLU A 96 -4.07 -14.30 -4.86
CA GLU A 96 -3.64 -15.65 -4.51
C GLU A 96 -4.16 -16.65 -5.55
N VAL A 97 -3.23 -17.32 -6.24
CA VAL A 97 -3.50 -18.38 -7.22
C VAL A 97 -2.60 -19.56 -6.91
N ASP A 98 -3.18 -20.77 -6.79
CA ASP A 98 -2.45 -22.02 -6.52
C ASP A 98 -1.49 -21.95 -5.32
N GLY A 99 -1.83 -21.16 -4.30
CA GLY A 99 -1.03 -20.95 -3.10
C GLY A 99 0.14 -19.96 -3.25
N ALA A 100 0.37 -19.42 -4.45
CA ALA A 100 1.27 -18.31 -4.66
C ALA A 100 0.53 -16.98 -4.45
N THR A 101 1.13 -16.07 -3.67
CA THR A 101 0.60 -14.73 -3.45
C THR A 101 1.44 -13.69 -4.17
N SER A 102 0.77 -12.76 -4.85
CA SER A 102 1.37 -11.56 -5.44
C SER A 102 0.69 -10.33 -4.87
N ILE A 103 1.47 -9.28 -4.63
CA ILE A 103 0.97 -7.96 -4.27
C ILE A 103 1.26 -7.03 -5.45
N GLU A 104 0.22 -6.37 -5.91
CA GLU A 104 0.28 -5.31 -6.90
C GLU A 104 0.08 -3.96 -6.20
N LEU A 105 0.92 -2.99 -6.54
CA LEU A 105 0.74 -1.60 -6.12
C LEU A 105 -0.06 -0.88 -7.21
N ASP A 106 -1.30 -0.51 -6.89
CA ASP A 106 -2.23 0.06 -7.86
C ASP A 106 -2.03 1.56 -8.02
N ASP A 107 -2.07 2.31 -6.91
CA ASP A 107 -2.04 3.77 -6.94
C ASP A 107 -1.79 4.38 -5.55
N ILE A 108 -1.60 5.69 -5.52
CA ILE A 108 -1.70 6.52 -4.33
C ILE A 108 -2.62 7.71 -4.63
N LEU A 109 -3.67 7.89 -3.83
CA LEU A 109 -4.71 8.87 -4.13
C LEU A 109 -5.31 9.47 -2.86
N VAL A 110 -5.92 10.65 -3.00
CA VAL A 110 -6.67 11.31 -1.91
C VAL A 110 -8.08 10.71 -1.83
N ALA A 111 -8.52 10.33 -0.63
CA ALA A 111 -9.75 9.59 -0.34
C ALA A 111 -10.67 10.27 0.69
#